data_AF-A0A0G0UH16-F1
#
_entry.id   AF-A0A0G0UH16-F1
#
_cell.length_a   1.000
_cell.length_b   1.000
_cell.length_c   1.000
_cell.angle_alpha   90.00
_cell.angle_beta   90.00
_cell.angle_gamma   90.00
#
_symmetry.space_group_name_H-M   'P 1'
#
loop_
_entity.id
_entity.type
_entity.pdbx_description
1 polymer ?
#
loop_
_entity_poly.entity_id
_entity_poly.type
_entity_poly.pdbx_seq_one_letter_code
_entity_poly.pdbx_strand_id
1 'polypeptide(L)'
;MSANKRKIIRIFLILLVFFAIFAALSAFFATRALKTTQKAVGAIKIQDLAATKAYLKDAKSQFQTTQKTLFALTPFRIIPLFGWYVSDAQRGVNAAIHGLIAAEKLTEAITPYADVLGLEGEGTFLGGTAQERLAKGIETLSKVSPQLDEIGKDLEKARSDIGKIASWRYPNFLPGKPAQKIDSAKATLANIDSLVVDAKPLIEVLPQIMGQDEEKKYLVLFQNDKELRPTGGFITAYALFRVNNGTLESEGSSDIYQLDGTLLKRVPAPEPIIKYLPGVSSLNLRDSNLSPDFLVSMNQFEELYDSTSDKKEIDGIIALDTQFVLDMIRVLGPLEAFGEKFTADNVEECVCPQIIYELELFADQPVAFEKGNRKGIIGVLMQDMMTKTFNAPKSTWPNIIGQIIDSLQSKNMLLYFRDPVSQKAAERINFAGRLYDYDGDYLHINETNFAGAKSNLYIEEKVRQEIKKGKDDSIVKKVTIDYRYPRRMDNCNLERASGLCLAGIYRWNLPRLDQNLCAQRITANQSNRNRS
;
A
#
# COMPACT_ATOMS: atom_id res chain seq x y z
N MET A 1 -46.03 -24.39 48.14
CA MET A 1 -45.49 -23.17 47.48
C MET A 1 -46.49 -22.01 47.66
N SER A 2 -46.13 -20.95 48.40
CA SER A 2 -47.04 -19.84 48.73
C SER A 2 -47.57 -19.13 47.48
N ALA A 3 -48.78 -18.55 47.55
CA ALA A 3 -49.40 -17.84 46.43
C ALA A 3 -48.50 -16.73 45.85
N ASN A 4 -47.67 -16.10 46.69
CA ASN A 4 -46.68 -15.09 46.27
C ASN A 4 -45.52 -15.70 45.44
N LYS A 5 -45.01 -16.88 45.79
CA LYS A 5 -44.00 -17.57 44.95
C LYS A 5 -44.55 -17.94 43.57
N ARG A 6 -45.82 -18.38 43.46
CA ARG A 6 -46.46 -18.66 42.17
C ARG A 6 -46.67 -17.40 41.32
N LYS A 7 -47.02 -16.26 41.93
CA LYS A 7 -47.13 -14.97 41.23
C LYS A 7 -45.78 -14.48 40.71
N ILE A 8 -44.73 -14.56 41.51
CA ILE A 8 -43.36 -14.18 41.10
C ILE A 8 -42.88 -15.06 39.95
N ILE A 9 -43.09 -16.38 40.01
CA ILE A 9 -42.71 -17.30 38.92
C ILE A 9 -43.48 -17.00 37.63
N ARG A 10 -44.78 -16.68 37.71
CA ARG A 10 -45.57 -16.30 36.53
C ARG A 10 -45.09 -14.99 35.90
N ILE A 11 -44.78 -13.98 36.71
CA ILE A 11 -44.23 -12.70 36.23
C ILE A 11 -42.87 -12.91 35.56
N PHE A 12 -42.01 -13.72 36.17
CA PHE A 12 -40.70 -14.06 35.60
C PHE A 12 -40.84 -14.80 34.25
N LEU A 13 -41.75 -15.77 34.13
CA LEU A 13 -42.02 -16.47 32.88
C LEU A 13 -42.53 -15.53 31.78
N ILE A 14 -43.42 -14.59 32.12
CA ILE A 14 -43.91 -13.58 31.17
C ILE A 14 -42.77 -12.68 30.67
N LEU A 15 -41.90 -12.23 31.57
CA LEU A 15 -40.71 -11.42 31.21
C LEU A 15 -39.73 -12.22 30.35
N LEU A 16 -39.56 -13.52 30.60
CA LEU A 16 -38.70 -14.39 29.81
C LEU A 16 -39.26 -14.63 28.41
N VAL A 17 -40.57 -14.86 28.27
CA VAL A 17 -41.24 -14.97 26.96
C VAL A 17 -41.17 -13.64 26.20
N PHE A 18 -41.40 -12.51 26.87
CA PHE A 18 -41.24 -11.17 26.29
C PHE A 18 -39.80 -10.96 25.78
N PHE A 19 -38.80 -11.28 26.60
CA PHE A 19 -37.39 -11.22 26.20
C PHE A 19 -37.11 -12.11 24.98
N ALA A 20 -37.57 -13.37 24.98
CA ALA A 20 -37.35 -14.30 23.88
C ALA A 20 -37.97 -13.82 22.57
N ILE A 21 -39.20 -13.28 22.61
CA ILE A 21 -39.89 -12.72 21.44
C ILE A 21 -39.10 -11.52 20.89
N PHE A 22 -38.77 -10.54 21.74
CA PHE A 22 -38.07 -9.34 21.29
C PHE A 22 -36.61 -9.61 20.90
N ALA A 23 -35.95 -10.60 21.51
CA ALA A 23 -34.62 -11.07 21.10
C ALA A 23 -34.69 -11.76 19.73
N ALA A 24 -35.67 -12.62 19.49
CA ALA A 24 -35.88 -13.27 18.20
C ALA A 24 -36.21 -12.27 17.09
N LEU A 25 -37.09 -11.30 17.37
CA LEU A 25 -37.38 -10.18 16.46
C LEU A 25 -36.14 -9.36 16.15
N SER A 26 -35.35 -9.01 17.17
CA SER A 26 -34.10 -8.26 16.98
C SER A 26 -33.09 -9.05 16.15
N ALA A 27 -32.94 -10.36 16.39
CA ALA A 27 -32.07 -11.23 15.60
C ALA A 27 -32.55 -11.34 14.14
N PHE A 28 -33.86 -11.44 13.91
CA PHE A 28 -34.44 -11.46 12.57
C PHE A 28 -34.13 -10.17 11.79
N PHE A 29 -34.35 -8.99 12.39
CA PHE A 29 -34.04 -7.72 11.74
C PHE A 29 -32.53 -7.51 11.55
N ALA A 30 -31.70 -7.89 12.54
CA ALA A 30 -30.25 -7.79 12.45
C ALA A 30 -29.69 -8.67 11.32
N THR A 31 -30.16 -9.92 11.19
CA THR A 31 -29.71 -10.83 10.12
C THR A 31 -30.12 -10.33 8.74
N ARG A 32 -31.31 -9.73 8.60
CA ARG A 32 -31.73 -9.05 7.38
C ARG A 32 -30.82 -7.88 7.05
N ALA A 33 -30.54 -7.01 8.04
CA ALA A 33 -29.67 -5.85 7.89
C ALA A 33 -28.24 -6.24 7.47
N LEU A 34 -27.68 -7.30 8.08
CA LEU A 34 -26.39 -7.84 7.70
C LEU A 34 -26.36 -8.38 6.26
N LYS A 35 -27.41 -9.11 5.84
CA LYS A 35 -27.53 -9.56 4.44
C LYS A 35 -27.61 -8.40 3.46
N THR A 36 -28.37 -7.34 3.77
CA THR A 36 -28.42 -6.15 2.91
C THR A 36 -27.09 -5.39 2.91
N THR A 37 -26.39 -5.32 4.04
CA THR A 37 -25.03 -4.75 4.11
C THR A 37 -24.07 -5.53 3.21
N GLN A 38 -24.16 -6.86 3.19
CA GLN A 38 -23.36 -7.69 2.27
C GLN A 38 -23.70 -7.42 0.80
N LYS A 39 -24.96 -7.14 0.46
CA LYS A 39 -25.34 -6.70 -0.89
C LYS A 39 -24.74 -5.34 -1.25
N ALA A 40 -24.70 -4.40 -0.31
CA ALA A 40 -24.01 -3.12 -0.52
C ALA A 40 -22.51 -3.33 -0.81
N VAL A 41 -21.83 -4.19 -0.04
CA VAL A 41 -20.43 -4.56 -0.31
C VAL A 41 -20.27 -5.24 -1.68
N GLY A 42 -21.23 -6.08 -2.09
CA GLY A 42 -21.24 -6.68 -3.42
C GLY A 42 -21.39 -5.64 -4.53
N ALA A 43 -22.28 -4.66 -4.37
CA ALA A 43 -22.49 -3.55 -5.30
C ALA A 43 -21.24 -2.67 -5.44
N ILE A 44 -20.55 -2.37 -4.33
CA ILE A 44 -19.27 -1.65 -4.34
C ILE A 44 -18.23 -2.40 -5.20
N LYS A 45 -18.14 -3.72 -5.07
CA LYS A 45 -17.17 -4.54 -5.83
C LYS A 45 -17.39 -4.51 -7.34
N ILE A 46 -18.64 -4.39 -7.77
CA ILE A 46 -19.00 -4.27 -9.19
C ILE A 46 -19.17 -2.81 -9.63
N GLN A 47 -18.80 -1.85 -8.77
CA GLN A 47 -18.79 -0.41 -9.06
C GLN A 47 -20.18 0.20 -9.35
N ASP A 48 -21.25 -0.44 -8.88
CA ASP A 48 -22.63 0.04 -9.01
C ASP A 48 -22.97 0.97 -7.83
N LEU A 49 -22.84 2.28 -8.04
CA LEU A 49 -23.11 3.29 -7.02
C LEU A 49 -24.60 3.44 -6.71
N ALA A 50 -25.47 3.27 -7.70
CA ALA A 50 -26.91 3.36 -7.51
C ALA A 50 -27.42 2.24 -6.60
N ALA A 51 -27.01 1.00 -6.86
CA ALA A 51 -27.33 -0.13 -6.00
C ALA A 51 -26.64 -0.02 -4.63
N THR A 52 -25.39 0.45 -4.58
CA THR A 52 -24.69 0.73 -3.31
C THR A 52 -25.51 1.67 -2.45
N LYS A 53 -25.92 2.83 -2.99
CA LYS A 53 -26.72 3.83 -2.27
C LYS A 53 -28.05 3.25 -1.78
N ALA A 54 -28.75 2.49 -2.64
CA ALA A 54 -30.01 1.85 -2.26
C ALA A 54 -29.83 0.83 -1.13
N TYR A 55 -28.84 -0.07 -1.23
CA TYR A 55 -28.58 -1.07 -0.20
C TYR A 55 -28.07 -0.48 1.12
N LEU A 56 -27.26 0.59 1.09
CA LEU A 56 -26.84 1.28 2.30
C LEU A 56 -28.03 1.90 3.04
N LYS A 57 -28.93 2.58 2.30
CA LYS A 57 -30.15 3.17 2.85
C LYS A 57 -31.07 2.10 3.47
N ASP A 58 -31.26 0.98 2.77
CA ASP A 58 -32.08 -0.14 3.25
C ASP A 58 -31.45 -0.81 4.48
N ALA A 59 -30.14 -1.07 4.48
CA ALA A 59 -29.43 -1.64 5.61
C ALA A 59 -29.54 -0.73 6.84
N LYS A 60 -29.36 0.59 6.67
CA LYS A 60 -29.50 1.59 7.73
C LYS A 60 -30.91 1.54 8.34
N SER A 61 -31.95 1.55 7.51
CA SER A 61 -33.35 1.46 7.96
C SER A 61 -33.64 0.16 8.73
N GLN A 62 -33.09 -0.96 8.28
CA GLN A 62 -33.24 -2.25 8.96
C GLN A 62 -32.47 -2.31 10.29
N PHE A 63 -31.28 -1.71 10.39
CA PHE A 63 -30.57 -1.57 11.65
C PHE A 63 -31.28 -0.60 12.62
N GLN A 64 -31.87 0.48 12.13
CA GLN A 64 -32.71 1.37 12.96
C GLN A 64 -33.95 0.64 13.49
N THR A 65 -34.55 -0.24 12.69
CA THR A 65 -35.65 -1.12 13.16
C THR A 65 -35.16 -2.07 14.25
N THR A 66 -33.99 -2.69 14.05
CA THR A 66 -33.32 -3.53 15.05
C THR A 66 -33.02 -2.76 16.34
N GLN A 67 -32.60 -1.50 16.23
CA GLN A 67 -32.33 -0.63 17.36
C GLN A 67 -33.61 -0.39 18.18
N LYS A 68 -34.74 -0.11 17.52
CA LYS A 68 -36.05 0.05 18.18
C LYS A 68 -36.49 -1.22 18.91
N THR A 69 -36.33 -2.39 18.32
CA THR A 69 -36.69 -3.67 18.98
C THR A 69 -35.76 -4.00 20.15
N LEU A 70 -34.46 -3.72 20.02
CA LEU A 70 -33.50 -3.86 21.11
C LEU A 70 -33.74 -2.84 22.24
N PHE A 71 -34.28 -1.67 21.94
CA PHE A 71 -34.60 -0.67 22.96
C PHE A 71 -35.67 -1.19 23.93
N ALA A 72 -36.64 -2.00 23.46
CA ALA A 72 -37.62 -2.66 24.32
C ALA A 72 -36.98 -3.65 25.33
N LEU A 73 -35.76 -4.12 25.06
CA LEU A 73 -34.99 -4.98 25.97
C LEU A 73 -34.16 -4.19 27.00
N THR A 74 -34.15 -2.86 26.95
CA THR A 74 -33.36 -2.02 27.87
C THR A 74 -33.61 -2.30 29.36
N PRO A 75 -34.84 -2.56 29.83
CA PRO A 75 -35.07 -2.91 31.23
C PRO A 75 -34.30 -4.16 31.70
N PHE A 76 -33.98 -5.09 30.79
CA PHE A 76 -33.23 -6.31 31.10
C PHE A 76 -31.74 -6.06 31.31
N ARG A 77 -31.24 -4.83 31.08
CA ARG A 77 -29.83 -4.45 31.37
C ARG A 77 -29.44 -4.58 32.84
N ILE A 78 -30.41 -4.51 33.75
CA ILE A 78 -30.18 -4.58 35.20
C ILE A 78 -29.83 -6.02 35.64
N ILE A 79 -30.19 -7.03 34.84
CA ILE A 79 -29.99 -8.43 35.17
C ILE A 79 -28.51 -8.80 34.91
N PRO A 80 -27.76 -9.30 35.93
CA PRO A 80 -26.39 -9.75 35.74
C PRO A 80 -26.27 -10.78 34.61
N LEU A 81 -25.16 -10.77 33.88
CA LEU A 81 -24.90 -11.59 32.68
C LEU A 81 -25.76 -11.22 31.47
N PHE A 82 -27.10 -11.24 31.59
CA PHE A 82 -28.02 -10.92 30.49
C PHE A 82 -27.91 -9.46 30.01
N GLY A 83 -27.72 -8.53 30.95
CA GLY A 83 -27.62 -7.12 30.64
C GLY A 83 -26.38 -6.76 29.82
N TRP A 84 -25.32 -7.55 29.92
CA TRP A 84 -24.14 -7.39 29.08
C TRP A 84 -24.45 -7.68 27.61
N TYR A 85 -25.16 -8.77 27.32
CA TYR A 85 -25.53 -9.12 25.95
C TYR A 85 -26.50 -8.11 25.32
N VAL A 86 -27.45 -7.59 26.09
CA VAL A 86 -28.35 -6.52 25.62
C VAL A 86 -27.55 -5.25 25.30
N SER A 87 -26.64 -4.84 26.20
CA SER A 87 -25.77 -3.68 25.99
C SER A 87 -24.85 -3.85 24.79
N ASP A 88 -24.24 -5.03 24.64
CA ASP A 88 -23.32 -5.32 23.54
C ASP A 88 -24.05 -5.38 22.19
N ALA A 89 -25.26 -5.95 22.16
CA ALA A 89 -26.11 -5.94 20.96
C ALA A 89 -26.48 -4.50 20.54
N GLN A 90 -26.85 -3.65 21.50
CA GLN A 90 -27.18 -2.25 21.22
C GLN A 90 -25.95 -1.46 20.74
N ARG A 91 -24.78 -1.68 21.34
CA ARG A 91 -23.51 -1.09 20.88
C ARG A 91 -23.15 -1.54 19.48
N GLY A 92 -23.29 -2.83 19.17
CA GLY A 92 -23.03 -3.37 17.84
C GLY A 92 -23.96 -2.78 16.78
N VAL A 93 -25.26 -2.64 17.09
CA VAL A 93 -26.23 -2.01 16.18
C VAL A 93 -25.96 -0.52 16.01
N ASN A 94 -25.64 0.21 17.07
CA ASN A 94 -25.27 1.63 16.97
C ASN A 94 -24.01 1.82 16.11
N ALA A 95 -23.00 0.98 16.32
CA ALA A 95 -21.79 1.00 15.51
C ALA A 95 -22.07 0.73 14.03
N ALA A 96 -22.94 -0.25 13.73
CA ALA A 96 -23.37 -0.52 12.36
C ALA A 96 -24.13 0.65 11.74
N ILE A 97 -25.01 1.32 12.48
CA ILE A 97 -25.75 2.50 12.00
C ILE A 97 -24.77 3.63 11.67
N HIS A 98 -23.83 3.95 12.57
CA HIS A 98 -22.85 5.00 12.34
C HIS A 98 -21.92 4.69 11.15
N GLY A 99 -21.45 3.44 11.02
CA GLY A 99 -20.67 3.01 9.87
C GLY A 99 -21.43 3.13 8.55
N LEU A 100 -22.73 2.79 8.54
CA LEU A 100 -23.59 2.94 7.36
C LEU A 100 -23.88 4.41 7.02
N ILE A 101 -24.02 5.29 8.00
CA ILE A 101 -24.15 6.74 7.78
C ILE A 101 -22.87 7.27 7.14
N ALA A 102 -21.69 6.86 7.64
CA ALA A 102 -20.41 7.26 7.06
C ALA A 102 -20.28 6.78 5.61
N ALA A 103 -20.65 5.52 5.34
CA ALA A 103 -20.64 4.96 3.99
C ALA A 103 -21.64 5.65 3.05
N GLU A 104 -22.83 6.01 3.53
CA GLU A 104 -23.85 6.74 2.75
C GLU A 104 -23.37 8.15 2.41
N LYS A 105 -22.80 8.88 3.39
CA LYS A 105 -22.20 10.21 3.15
C LYS A 105 -21.07 10.14 2.12
N LEU A 106 -20.18 9.16 2.23
CA LEU A 106 -19.12 8.94 1.24
C LEU A 106 -19.71 8.63 -0.14
N THR A 107 -20.70 7.75 -0.22
CA THR A 107 -21.37 7.40 -1.47
C THR A 107 -22.01 8.64 -2.10
N GLU A 108 -22.71 9.45 -1.31
CA GLU A 108 -23.34 10.69 -1.77
C GLU A 108 -22.33 11.74 -2.21
N ALA A 109 -21.19 11.83 -1.53
CA ALA A 109 -20.08 12.71 -1.87
C ALA A 109 -19.48 12.40 -3.25
N ILE A 110 -19.30 11.11 -3.55
CA ILE A 110 -18.69 10.66 -4.81
C ILE A 110 -19.69 10.49 -5.96
N THR A 111 -21.00 10.36 -5.67
CA THR A 111 -22.04 10.13 -6.70
C THR A 111 -22.03 11.16 -7.83
N PRO A 112 -21.94 12.49 -7.57
CA PRO A 112 -21.89 13.50 -8.65
C PRO A 112 -20.68 13.36 -9.57
N TYR A 113 -19.70 12.55 -9.17
CA TYR A 113 -18.40 12.41 -9.83
C TYR A 113 -18.12 10.96 -10.24
N ALA A 114 -19.12 10.09 -10.14
CA ALA A 114 -19.06 8.67 -10.50
C ALA A 114 -18.41 8.45 -11.88
N ASP A 115 -18.87 9.21 -12.88
CA ASP A 115 -18.42 9.08 -14.26
C ASP A 115 -16.95 9.51 -14.47
N VAL A 116 -16.47 10.44 -13.63
CA VAL A 116 -15.07 10.91 -13.63
C VAL A 116 -14.16 9.84 -13.04
N LEU A 117 -14.63 9.17 -11.98
CA LEU A 117 -13.92 8.10 -11.28
C LEU A 117 -14.00 6.73 -11.99
N GLY A 118 -14.67 6.66 -13.15
CA GLY A 118 -14.84 5.42 -13.92
C GLY A 118 -15.83 4.43 -13.30
N LEU A 119 -16.70 4.90 -12.39
CA LEU A 119 -17.75 4.12 -11.75
C LEU A 119 -19.04 4.16 -12.58
N GLU A 120 -19.92 3.16 -12.42
CA GLU A 120 -21.23 3.18 -13.07
C GLU A 120 -22.10 4.29 -12.44
N GLY A 121 -22.41 5.34 -13.20
CA GLY A 121 -23.13 6.54 -12.76
C GLY A 121 -24.15 7.05 -13.78
N GLU A 122 -24.90 8.09 -13.42
CA GLU A 122 -26.00 8.67 -14.22
C GLU A 122 -25.55 9.38 -15.53
N GLY A 123 -24.27 9.27 -15.93
CA GLY A 123 -23.82 9.68 -17.27
C GLY A 123 -23.68 11.18 -17.48
N THR A 124 -23.42 11.94 -16.41
CA THR A 124 -23.22 13.39 -16.43
C THR A 124 -21.87 13.85 -16.98
N PHE A 125 -20.82 13.03 -16.92
CA PHE A 125 -19.53 13.32 -17.58
C PHE A 125 -19.45 12.70 -18.99
N LEU A 126 -20.00 13.43 -19.95
CA LEU A 126 -20.03 13.12 -21.38
C LEU A 126 -18.77 13.66 -22.10
N GLY A 127 -17.62 13.04 -21.84
CA GLY A 127 -16.43 13.22 -22.67
C GLY A 127 -15.30 14.03 -22.04
N GLY A 128 -14.12 13.90 -22.65
CA GLY A 128 -12.85 14.46 -22.21
C GLY A 128 -11.74 13.41 -22.18
N THR A 129 -10.49 13.86 -22.34
CA THR A 129 -9.30 12.99 -22.23
C THR A 129 -9.20 12.42 -20.80
N ALA A 130 -8.45 11.34 -20.58
CA ALA A 130 -8.24 10.86 -19.22
C ALA A 130 -7.57 11.88 -18.30
N GLN A 131 -6.71 12.73 -18.85
CA GLN A 131 -6.06 13.79 -18.09
C GLN A 131 -7.08 14.82 -17.62
N GLU A 132 -8.06 15.18 -18.45
CA GLU A 132 -9.17 16.04 -18.04
C GLU A 132 -10.04 15.39 -16.96
N ARG A 133 -10.24 14.05 -17.02
CA ARG A 133 -10.91 13.32 -15.94
C ARG A 133 -10.12 13.34 -14.65
N LEU A 134 -8.80 13.11 -14.73
CA LEU A 134 -7.92 13.14 -13.57
C LEU A 134 -7.96 14.54 -12.93
N ALA A 135 -7.77 15.59 -13.72
CA ALA A 135 -7.90 16.98 -13.30
C ALA A 135 -9.23 17.26 -12.60
N LYS A 136 -10.35 16.82 -13.22
CA LYS A 136 -11.69 16.99 -12.64
C LYS A 136 -11.88 16.19 -11.37
N GLY A 137 -11.31 14.99 -11.28
CA GLY A 137 -11.32 14.13 -10.11
C GLY A 137 -10.56 14.76 -8.94
N ILE A 138 -9.46 15.45 -9.21
CA ILE A 138 -8.69 16.15 -8.18
C ILE A 138 -9.43 17.39 -7.69
N GLU A 139 -9.99 18.20 -8.60
CA GLU A 139 -10.87 19.32 -8.23
C GLU A 139 -12.04 18.83 -7.36
N THR A 140 -12.58 17.66 -7.70
CA THR A 140 -13.66 17.01 -6.95
C THR A 140 -13.23 16.62 -5.54
N LEU A 141 -12.06 15.99 -5.39
CA LEU A 141 -11.56 15.53 -4.09
C LEU A 141 -11.44 16.68 -3.08
N SER A 142 -11.05 17.87 -3.54
CA SER A 142 -11.04 19.09 -2.70
C SER A 142 -12.44 19.44 -2.13
N LYS A 143 -13.50 19.22 -2.92
CA LYS A 143 -14.90 19.48 -2.53
C LYS A 143 -15.46 18.42 -1.59
N VAL A 144 -14.90 17.21 -1.64
CA VAL A 144 -15.26 16.10 -0.74
C VAL A 144 -14.56 16.22 0.62
N SER A 145 -13.42 16.93 0.71
CA SER A 145 -12.65 17.09 1.95
C SER A 145 -13.50 17.52 3.18
N PRO A 146 -14.40 18.53 3.09
CA PRO A 146 -15.26 18.89 4.23
C PRO A 146 -16.20 17.77 4.68
N GLN A 147 -16.62 16.89 3.75
CA GLN A 147 -17.48 15.75 4.07
C GLN A 147 -16.70 14.64 4.78
N LEU A 148 -15.38 14.53 4.55
CA LEU A 148 -14.52 13.58 5.25
C LEU A 148 -14.46 13.82 6.76
N ASP A 149 -14.57 15.08 7.21
CA ASP A 149 -14.65 15.40 8.64
C ASP A 149 -15.91 14.83 9.30
N GLU A 150 -17.04 14.90 8.60
CA GLU A 150 -18.27 14.32 9.10
C GLU A 150 -18.25 12.79 9.06
N ILE A 151 -17.68 12.22 8.00
CA ILE A 151 -17.50 10.76 7.85
C ILE A 151 -16.59 10.25 8.98
N GLY A 152 -15.47 10.92 9.24
CA GLY A 152 -14.56 10.60 10.34
C GLY A 152 -15.25 10.62 11.71
N LYS A 153 -16.09 11.63 12.00
CA LYS A 153 -16.87 11.68 13.25
C LYS A 153 -17.84 10.51 13.40
N ASP A 154 -18.46 10.06 12.31
CA ASP A 154 -19.37 8.90 12.35
C ASP A 154 -18.59 7.58 12.49
N LEU A 155 -17.43 7.44 11.85
CA LEU A 155 -16.53 6.30 12.04
C LEU A 155 -15.96 6.22 13.45
N GLU A 156 -15.58 7.35 14.05
CA GLU A 156 -15.11 7.43 15.44
C GLU A 156 -16.18 6.95 16.42
N LYS A 157 -17.45 7.38 16.23
CA LYS A 157 -18.59 6.89 17.02
C LYS A 157 -18.78 5.39 16.85
N ALA A 158 -18.70 4.89 15.62
CA ALA A 158 -18.81 3.46 15.34
C ALA A 158 -17.71 2.65 16.05
N ARG A 159 -16.46 3.12 15.95
CA ARG A 159 -15.29 2.55 16.61
C ARG A 159 -15.42 2.58 18.13
N SER A 160 -15.89 3.70 18.70
CA SER A 160 -16.11 3.86 20.14
C SER A 160 -17.15 2.87 20.67
N ASP A 161 -18.27 2.70 19.96
CA ASP A 161 -19.32 1.79 20.39
C ASP A 161 -18.93 0.31 20.28
N ILE A 162 -18.33 -0.10 19.16
CA ILE A 162 -17.87 -1.49 18.99
C ILE A 162 -16.68 -1.82 19.92
N GLY A 163 -15.82 -0.84 20.20
CA GLY A 163 -14.66 -0.99 21.09
C GLY A 163 -15.06 -1.33 22.52
N LYS A 164 -16.23 -0.87 22.99
CA LYS A 164 -16.76 -1.17 24.32
C LYS A 164 -17.33 -2.59 24.44
N ILE A 165 -17.47 -3.35 23.35
CA ILE A 165 -17.95 -4.74 23.38
C ILE A 165 -16.81 -5.64 23.86
N ALA A 166 -17.05 -6.45 24.88
CA ALA A 166 -16.01 -7.34 25.41
C ALA A 166 -16.07 -8.73 24.75
N SER A 167 -15.13 -9.02 23.86
CA SER A 167 -15.11 -10.25 23.05
C SER A 167 -15.02 -11.52 23.91
N TRP A 168 -14.38 -11.46 25.09
CA TRP A 168 -14.28 -12.59 26.03
C TRP A 168 -15.62 -13.04 26.62
N ARG A 169 -16.68 -12.22 26.55
CA ARG A 169 -18.05 -12.59 26.97
C ARG A 169 -18.69 -13.63 26.05
N TYR A 170 -18.05 -13.95 24.93
CA TYR A 170 -18.53 -14.86 23.90
C TYR A 170 -17.58 -16.05 23.78
N PRO A 171 -17.85 -17.18 24.46
CA PRO A 171 -16.97 -18.34 24.44
C PRO A 171 -16.76 -18.92 23.04
N ASN A 172 -15.53 -19.37 22.76
CA ASN A 172 -15.14 -19.91 21.44
C ASN A 172 -15.84 -21.21 21.05
N PHE A 173 -16.49 -21.91 21.99
CA PHE A 173 -17.28 -23.11 21.69
C PHE A 173 -18.65 -22.79 21.05
N LEU A 174 -19.08 -21.53 21.04
CA LEU A 174 -20.33 -21.13 20.40
C LEU A 174 -20.23 -21.26 18.87
N PRO A 175 -21.26 -21.82 18.21
CA PRO A 175 -21.28 -21.91 16.75
C PRO A 175 -21.15 -20.52 16.12
N GLY A 176 -20.33 -20.41 15.07
CA GLY A 176 -20.10 -19.16 14.34
C GLY A 176 -19.06 -18.21 14.95
N LYS A 177 -18.33 -18.63 16.01
CA LYS A 177 -17.19 -17.93 16.62
C LYS A 177 -17.40 -16.42 16.81
N PRO A 178 -18.43 -16.00 17.56
CA PRO A 178 -18.81 -14.59 17.72
C PRO A 178 -17.70 -13.67 18.23
N ALA A 179 -16.85 -14.13 19.16
CA ALA A 179 -15.70 -13.35 19.64
C ALA A 179 -14.76 -12.94 18.50
N GLN A 180 -14.38 -13.89 17.64
CA GLN A 180 -13.51 -13.63 16.49
C GLN A 180 -14.14 -12.62 15.52
N LYS A 181 -15.46 -12.72 15.27
CA LYS A 181 -16.17 -11.77 14.41
C LYS A 181 -16.21 -10.36 14.98
N ILE A 182 -16.37 -10.23 16.30
CA ILE A 182 -16.30 -8.93 16.99
C ILE A 182 -14.90 -8.34 16.87
N ASP A 183 -13.86 -9.14 17.10
CA ASP A 183 -12.47 -8.69 16.99
C ASP A 183 -12.10 -8.30 15.55
N SER A 184 -12.54 -9.09 14.56
CA SER A 184 -12.40 -8.72 13.15
C SER A 184 -13.14 -7.43 12.82
N ALA A 185 -14.38 -7.26 13.29
CA ALA A 185 -15.15 -6.03 13.04
C ALA A 185 -14.52 -4.80 13.70
N LYS A 186 -13.95 -4.93 14.91
CA LYS A 186 -13.18 -3.87 15.58
C LYS A 186 -11.94 -3.51 14.77
N ALA A 187 -11.17 -4.50 14.32
CA ALA A 187 -9.98 -4.28 13.50
C ALA A 187 -10.34 -3.60 12.17
N THR A 188 -11.37 -4.09 11.48
CA THR A 188 -11.86 -3.48 10.23
C THR A 188 -12.30 -2.04 10.42
N LEU A 189 -13.10 -1.74 11.45
CA LEU A 189 -13.52 -0.37 11.73
C LEU A 189 -12.36 0.54 12.12
N ALA A 190 -11.41 0.05 12.93
CA ALA A 190 -10.22 0.81 13.28
C ALA A 190 -9.36 1.13 12.05
N ASN A 191 -9.20 0.18 11.12
CA ASN A 191 -8.46 0.39 9.88
C ASN A 191 -9.17 1.37 8.94
N ILE A 192 -10.49 1.30 8.80
CA ILE A 192 -11.26 2.25 7.97
C ILE A 192 -11.19 3.65 8.57
N ASP A 193 -11.37 3.77 9.88
CA ASP A 193 -11.26 5.03 10.63
C ASP A 193 -9.88 5.66 10.45
N SER A 194 -8.79 4.90 10.67
CA SER A 194 -7.44 5.39 10.44
C SER A 194 -7.20 5.78 8.99
N LEU A 195 -7.66 4.98 8.02
CA LEU A 195 -7.49 5.31 6.59
C LEU A 195 -8.18 6.63 6.23
N VAL A 196 -9.41 6.87 6.69
CA VAL A 196 -10.12 8.12 6.38
C VAL A 196 -9.46 9.32 7.07
N VAL A 197 -9.12 9.19 8.34
CA VAL A 197 -8.52 10.28 9.13
C VAL A 197 -7.10 10.59 8.66
N ASP A 198 -6.28 9.57 8.45
CA ASP A 198 -4.87 9.74 8.08
C ASP A 198 -4.70 10.10 6.60
N ALA A 199 -5.62 9.71 5.70
CA ALA A 199 -5.56 10.11 4.29
C ALA A 199 -6.07 11.53 4.02
N LYS A 200 -6.83 12.13 4.96
CA LYS A 200 -7.37 13.49 4.80
C LYS A 200 -6.28 14.52 4.45
N PRO A 201 -5.14 14.63 5.17
CA PRO A 201 -4.07 15.54 4.81
C PRO A 201 -3.57 15.36 3.38
N LEU A 202 -3.45 14.11 2.88
CA LEU A 202 -3.03 13.86 1.50
C LEU A 202 -4.08 14.38 0.52
N ILE A 203 -5.37 14.12 0.78
CA ILE A 203 -6.48 14.58 -0.08
C ILE A 203 -6.51 16.11 -0.16
N GLU A 204 -6.18 16.80 0.93
CA GLU A 204 -6.13 18.27 0.97
C GLU A 204 -4.98 18.86 0.15
N VAL A 205 -3.80 18.22 0.15
CA VAL A 205 -2.63 18.69 -0.64
C VAL A 205 -2.57 18.13 -2.05
N LEU A 206 -3.37 17.10 -2.36
CA LEU A 206 -3.36 16.45 -3.68
C LEU A 206 -3.55 17.45 -4.83
N PRO A 207 -4.43 18.48 -4.74
CA PRO A 207 -4.55 19.44 -5.83
C PRO A 207 -3.28 20.28 -6.05
N GLN A 208 -2.58 20.65 -4.98
CA GLN A 208 -1.28 21.31 -5.07
C GLN A 208 -0.23 20.39 -5.71
N ILE A 209 -0.17 19.11 -5.29
CA ILE A 209 0.73 18.10 -5.87
C ILE A 209 0.46 17.94 -7.37
N MET A 210 -0.81 17.99 -7.77
CA MET A 210 -1.23 17.83 -9.16
C MET A 210 -1.21 19.13 -9.96
N GLY A 211 -0.59 20.18 -9.41
CA GLY A 211 -0.35 21.44 -10.07
C GLY A 211 -1.59 22.25 -10.40
N GLN A 212 -2.62 22.22 -9.55
CA GLN A 212 -3.87 22.98 -9.76
C GLN A 212 -3.64 24.51 -9.72
N ASP A 213 -2.84 24.99 -8.78
CA ASP A 213 -2.56 26.42 -8.60
C ASP A 213 -1.29 26.87 -9.34
N GLU A 214 -0.26 26.02 -9.34
CA GLU A 214 1.04 26.27 -9.95
C GLU A 214 1.53 24.98 -10.59
N GLU A 215 2.18 25.07 -11.75
CA GLU A 215 2.84 23.94 -12.38
C GLU A 215 3.87 23.29 -11.44
N LYS A 216 3.89 21.96 -11.41
CA LYS A 216 4.82 21.16 -10.61
C LYS A 216 5.72 20.30 -11.47
N LYS A 217 6.97 20.12 -11.05
CA LYS A 217 7.93 19.25 -11.71
C LYS A 217 8.38 18.13 -10.79
N TYR A 218 8.29 16.89 -11.25
CA TYR A 218 8.70 15.71 -10.48
C TYR A 218 9.79 14.94 -11.20
N LEU A 219 10.85 14.62 -10.45
CA LEU A 219 11.84 13.66 -10.89
C LEU A 219 11.34 12.25 -10.57
N VAL A 220 11.03 11.46 -11.59
CA VAL A 220 10.66 10.05 -11.42
C VAL A 220 11.91 9.20 -11.52
N LEU A 221 12.27 8.49 -10.45
CA LEU A 221 13.42 7.59 -10.39
C LEU A 221 12.99 6.15 -10.62
N PHE A 222 13.70 5.42 -11.47
CA PHE A 222 13.52 3.99 -11.67
C PHE A 222 14.52 3.22 -10.83
N GLN A 223 14.01 2.33 -9.99
CA GLN A 223 14.79 1.50 -9.08
C GLN A 223 14.73 0.03 -9.51
N ASN A 224 15.87 -0.54 -9.88
CA ASN A 224 15.97 -1.96 -10.19
C ASN A 224 16.11 -2.76 -8.90
N ASP A 225 15.00 -3.30 -8.42
CA ASP A 225 14.92 -4.16 -7.24
C ASP A 225 15.65 -5.51 -7.40
N LYS A 226 16.09 -5.86 -8.63
CA LYS A 226 16.94 -7.04 -8.89
C LYS A 226 18.41 -6.78 -8.56
N GLU A 227 18.76 -5.51 -8.37
CA GLU A 227 20.01 -5.02 -7.77
C GLU A 227 19.64 -4.23 -6.51
N LEU A 228 19.26 -4.95 -5.45
CA LEU A 228 18.58 -4.37 -4.31
C LEU A 228 19.37 -3.23 -3.64
N ARG A 229 18.66 -2.13 -3.37
CA ARG A 229 19.06 -1.06 -2.48
C ARG A 229 17.96 -0.85 -1.44
N PRO A 230 18.28 -0.23 -0.28
CA PRO A 230 17.35 -0.09 0.84
C PRO A 230 15.99 0.53 0.51
N THR A 231 15.91 1.43 -0.48
CA THR A 231 14.66 2.14 -0.83
C THR A 231 13.82 1.46 -1.91
N GLY A 232 14.24 0.31 -2.44
CA GLY A 232 13.52 -0.37 -3.52
C GLY A 232 14.44 -0.96 -4.59
N GLY A 233 15.62 -0.40 -4.83
CA GLY A 233 16.53 -0.92 -5.85
C GLY A 233 17.60 0.08 -6.31
N PHE A 234 18.54 -0.39 -7.11
CA PHE A 234 19.54 0.46 -7.74
C PHE A 234 18.89 1.50 -8.65
N ILE A 235 19.20 2.78 -8.49
CA ILE A 235 18.62 3.83 -9.34
C ILE A 235 19.26 3.71 -10.72
N THR A 236 18.50 3.28 -11.74
CA THR A 236 19.02 3.00 -13.09
C THR A 236 18.79 4.16 -14.05
N ALA A 237 17.65 4.82 -13.95
CA ALA A 237 17.22 5.87 -14.86
C ALA A 237 16.32 6.88 -14.14
N TYR A 238 16.12 8.02 -14.78
CA TYR A 238 15.19 9.03 -14.32
C TYR A 238 14.38 9.60 -15.49
N ALA A 239 13.25 10.19 -15.17
CA ALA A 239 12.51 11.05 -16.08
C ALA A 239 12.02 12.29 -15.35
N LEU A 240 11.87 13.38 -16.10
CA LEU A 240 11.29 14.61 -15.60
C LEU A 240 9.85 14.71 -16.08
N PHE A 241 8.94 14.94 -15.15
CA PHE A 241 7.53 15.13 -15.42
C PHE A 241 7.08 16.50 -15.01
N ARG A 242 6.34 17.14 -15.91
CA ARG A 242 5.61 18.38 -15.65
C ARG A 242 4.16 18.03 -15.38
N VAL A 243 3.60 18.60 -14.33
CA VAL A 243 2.20 18.43 -13.94
C VAL A 243 1.56 19.80 -13.85
N ASN A 244 0.55 20.02 -14.69
CA ASN A 244 -0.15 21.29 -14.76
C ASN A 244 -1.65 21.04 -14.83
N ASN A 245 -2.37 21.47 -13.80
CA ASN A 245 -3.80 21.28 -13.64
C ASN A 245 -4.25 19.83 -13.89
N GLY A 246 -3.54 18.86 -13.28
CA GLY A 246 -3.82 17.43 -13.43
C GLY A 246 -3.34 16.77 -14.73
N THR A 247 -2.78 17.54 -15.67
CA THR A 247 -2.18 17.03 -16.90
C THR A 247 -0.72 16.69 -16.67
N LEU A 248 -0.32 15.45 -16.95
CA LEU A 248 1.06 14.98 -16.81
C LEU A 248 1.73 14.90 -18.19
N GLU A 249 2.91 15.50 -18.30
CA GLU A 249 3.72 15.49 -19.52
C GLU A 249 5.18 15.12 -19.21
N SER A 250 5.77 14.28 -20.05
CA SER A 250 7.20 13.96 -19.94
C SER A 250 8.04 15.07 -20.57
N GLU A 251 8.98 15.65 -19.83
CA GLU A 251 9.99 16.57 -20.35
C GLU A 251 11.26 15.83 -20.85
N GLY A 252 11.28 14.50 -20.71
CA GLY A 252 12.38 13.65 -21.12
C GLY A 252 12.79 12.66 -20.04
N SER A 253 13.65 11.73 -20.43
CA SER A 253 14.19 10.68 -19.58
C SER A 253 15.62 10.37 -19.98
N SER A 254 16.44 9.94 -19.02
CA SER A 254 17.79 9.49 -19.31
C SER A 254 18.24 8.43 -18.32
N ASP A 255 19.32 7.76 -18.71
CA ASP A 255 20.08 6.86 -17.86
C ASP A 255 20.80 7.67 -16.76
N ILE A 256 20.82 7.14 -15.53
CA ILE A 256 21.37 7.86 -14.37
C ILE A 256 22.86 8.19 -14.52
N TYR A 257 23.63 7.39 -15.26
CA TYR A 257 25.07 7.58 -15.45
C TYR A 257 25.35 8.85 -16.26
N GLN A 258 24.41 9.29 -17.11
CA GLN A 258 24.54 10.57 -17.82
C GLN A 258 24.46 11.73 -16.82
N LEU A 259 23.54 11.66 -15.88
CA LEU A 259 23.39 12.68 -14.83
C LEU A 259 24.58 12.65 -13.85
N ASP A 260 25.08 11.46 -13.47
CA ASP A 260 26.33 11.32 -12.70
C ASP A 260 27.52 11.99 -13.40
N GLY A 261 27.61 11.87 -14.73
CA GLY A 261 28.67 12.48 -15.54
C GLY A 261 28.68 14.02 -15.49
N THR A 262 27.61 14.63 -15.00
CA THR A 262 27.45 16.09 -14.88
C THR A 262 27.72 16.61 -13.45
N LEU A 263 28.08 15.73 -12.50
CA LEU A 263 28.45 16.11 -11.14
C LEU A 263 29.67 17.03 -11.14
N LEU A 264 29.49 18.25 -10.64
CA LEU A 264 30.55 19.27 -10.56
C LEU A 264 31.45 19.07 -9.34
N LYS A 265 30.97 18.34 -8.33
CA LYS A 265 31.70 18.09 -7.07
C LYS A 265 31.77 16.59 -6.81
N ARG A 266 32.95 16.12 -6.41
CA ARG A 266 33.15 14.74 -5.94
C ARG A 266 33.02 14.71 -4.43
N VAL A 267 32.01 13.98 -3.95
CA VAL A 267 31.84 13.66 -2.54
C VAL A 267 32.51 12.31 -2.27
N PRO A 268 33.29 12.12 -1.20
CA PRO A 268 33.84 10.82 -0.87
C PRO A 268 32.76 9.75 -0.69
N ALA A 269 32.96 8.57 -1.26
CA ALA A 269 32.03 7.46 -1.08
C ALA A 269 32.00 7.00 0.40
N PRO A 270 30.83 6.62 0.95
CA PRO A 270 30.75 6.00 2.27
C PRO A 270 31.46 4.64 2.31
N GLU A 271 31.84 4.20 3.51
CA GLU A 271 32.62 2.96 3.72
C GLU A 271 32.05 1.72 3.02
N PRO A 272 30.72 1.47 3.04
CA PRO A 272 30.17 0.31 2.36
C PRO A 272 30.43 0.31 0.85
N ILE A 273 30.35 1.47 0.18
CA ILE A 273 30.66 1.59 -1.26
C ILE A 273 32.14 1.31 -1.49
N ILE A 274 33.04 1.97 -0.75
CA ILE A 274 34.49 1.79 -0.93
C ILE A 274 34.88 0.32 -0.76
N LYS A 275 34.28 -0.35 0.22
CA LYS A 275 34.59 -1.74 0.55
C LYS A 275 34.07 -2.74 -0.48
N TYR A 276 32.86 -2.54 -1.01
CA TYR A 276 32.18 -3.53 -1.84
C TYR A 276 32.16 -3.19 -3.34
N LEU A 277 32.45 -1.94 -3.73
CA LEU A 277 32.56 -1.47 -5.10
C LEU A 277 33.98 -0.91 -5.37
N PRO A 278 34.98 -1.79 -5.55
CA PRO A 278 36.35 -1.35 -5.79
C PRO A 278 36.42 -0.50 -7.07
N GLY A 279 37.05 0.68 -6.97
CA GLY A 279 37.12 1.66 -8.05
C GLY A 279 36.08 2.77 -7.97
N VAL A 280 35.08 2.66 -7.08
CA VAL A 280 34.10 3.72 -6.80
C VAL A 280 34.54 4.48 -5.53
N SER A 281 35.36 5.51 -5.71
CA SER A 281 35.90 6.33 -4.61
C SER A 281 35.06 7.57 -4.29
N SER A 282 34.12 7.93 -5.16
CA SER A 282 33.21 9.06 -4.99
C SER A 282 31.76 8.57 -4.96
N LEU A 283 30.94 9.19 -4.11
CA LEU A 283 29.50 8.97 -4.07
C LEU A 283 28.86 9.54 -5.34
N ASN A 284 27.97 8.75 -5.94
CA ASN A 284 27.24 9.07 -7.16
C ASN A 284 25.73 9.08 -6.87
N LEU A 285 24.94 9.71 -7.73
CA LEU A 285 23.47 9.77 -7.58
C LEU A 285 22.86 8.37 -7.55
N ARG A 286 23.35 7.48 -8.41
CA ARG A 286 22.88 6.09 -8.52
C ARG A 286 23.03 5.24 -7.25
N ASP A 287 23.96 5.63 -6.36
CA ASP A 287 24.28 4.94 -5.11
C ASP A 287 23.90 5.77 -3.86
N SER A 288 23.12 6.83 -4.02
CA SER A 288 22.74 7.73 -2.92
C SER A 288 21.64 7.19 -2.00
N ASN A 289 21.00 6.07 -2.36
CA ASN A 289 19.85 5.50 -1.66
C ASN A 289 20.20 4.37 -0.67
N LEU A 290 21.31 4.52 0.07
CA LEU A 290 21.80 3.53 1.05
C LEU A 290 21.11 3.59 2.43
N SER A 291 20.30 4.61 2.70
CA SER A 291 19.50 4.65 3.92
C SER A 291 18.16 3.93 3.68
N PRO A 292 17.72 3.05 4.60
CA PRO A 292 16.37 2.49 4.56
C PRO A 292 15.27 3.52 4.82
N ASP A 293 15.59 4.66 5.44
CA ASP A 293 14.68 5.81 5.47
C ASP A 293 14.76 6.55 4.13
N PHE A 294 13.65 6.55 3.39
CA PHE A 294 13.57 7.13 2.05
C PHE A 294 13.79 8.64 2.04
N LEU A 295 13.33 9.38 3.06
CA LEU A 295 13.58 10.82 3.15
C LEU A 295 15.08 11.09 3.30
N VAL A 296 15.77 10.34 4.15
CA VAL A 296 17.23 10.46 4.32
C VAL A 296 17.95 10.18 3.00
N SER A 297 17.55 9.13 2.28
CA SER A 297 18.11 8.79 0.97
C SER A 297 17.82 9.86 -0.09
N MET A 298 16.63 10.44 -0.13
CA MET A 298 16.28 11.48 -1.10
C MET A 298 16.94 12.82 -0.78
N ASN A 299 17.12 13.17 0.50
CA ASN A 299 17.95 14.33 0.87
C ASN A 299 19.38 14.16 0.36
N GLN A 300 19.98 12.97 0.53
CA GLN A 300 21.32 12.68 0.02
C GLN A 300 21.37 12.74 -1.53
N PHE A 301 20.33 12.24 -2.20
CA PHE A 301 20.19 12.34 -3.65
C PHE A 301 20.13 13.81 -4.09
N GLU A 302 19.30 14.63 -3.44
CA GLU A 302 19.14 16.05 -3.78
C GLU A 302 20.41 16.87 -3.58
N GLU A 303 21.18 16.61 -2.52
CA GLU A 303 22.49 17.24 -2.31
C GLU A 303 23.44 17.03 -3.49
N LEU A 304 23.46 15.82 -4.05
CA LEU A 304 24.25 15.50 -5.23
C LEU A 304 23.62 16.10 -6.49
N TYR A 305 22.30 16.03 -6.62
CA TYR A 305 21.55 16.52 -7.77
C TYR A 305 21.75 18.01 -7.95
N ASP A 306 21.70 18.77 -6.86
CA ASP A 306 21.94 20.22 -6.83
C ASP A 306 23.36 20.62 -7.25
N SER A 307 24.30 19.66 -7.22
CA SER A 307 25.68 19.81 -7.66
C SER A 307 25.93 19.40 -9.11
N THR A 308 24.90 18.96 -9.84
CA THR A 308 24.99 18.64 -11.27
C THR A 308 24.91 19.90 -12.15
N SER A 309 25.58 19.91 -13.31
CA SER A 309 25.42 20.99 -14.29
C SER A 309 24.06 20.98 -15.01
N ASP A 310 23.42 19.82 -15.06
CA ASP A 310 22.20 19.57 -15.84
C ASP A 310 20.93 19.56 -14.99
N LYS A 311 21.02 20.04 -13.73
CA LYS A 311 19.90 20.08 -12.81
C LYS A 311 18.72 20.90 -13.35
N LYS A 312 17.52 20.47 -12.96
CA LYS A 312 16.25 21.14 -13.20
C LYS A 312 15.60 21.44 -11.86
N GLU A 313 14.82 22.49 -11.80
CA GLU A 313 13.99 22.75 -10.62
C GLU A 313 12.89 21.68 -10.55
N ILE A 314 12.77 21.05 -9.38
CA ILE A 314 11.80 20.00 -9.08
C ILE A 314 11.10 20.33 -7.77
N ASP A 315 9.84 19.92 -7.65
CA ASP A 315 9.00 20.03 -6.45
C ASP A 315 9.01 18.74 -5.62
N GLY A 316 9.49 17.64 -6.20
CA GLY A 316 9.58 16.35 -5.52
C GLY A 316 10.18 15.25 -6.38
N ILE A 317 10.33 14.09 -5.74
CA ILE A 317 10.87 12.87 -6.32
C ILE A 317 9.86 11.75 -6.12
N ILE A 318 9.60 10.98 -7.18
CA ILE A 318 8.75 9.79 -7.14
C ILE A 318 9.63 8.61 -7.52
N ALA A 319 9.84 7.65 -6.62
CA ALA A 319 10.59 6.44 -6.94
C ALA A 319 9.63 5.30 -7.32
N LEU A 320 9.93 4.60 -8.41
CA LEU A 320 9.18 3.45 -8.91
C LEU A 320 10.15 2.28 -9.06
N ASP A 321 9.79 1.11 -8.55
CA ASP A 321 10.59 -0.09 -8.73
C ASP A 321 10.11 -0.96 -9.92
N THR A 322 10.84 -2.05 -10.18
CA THR A 322 10.46 -3.00 -11.23
C THR A 322 9.09 -3.64 -10.98
N GLN A 323 8.69 -3.83 -9.72
CA GLN A 323 7.43 -4.47 -9.38
C GLN A 323 6.24 -3.58 -9.76
N PHE A 324 6.34 -2.26 -9.54
CA PHE A 324 5.38 -1.28 -10.06
C PHE A 324 5.17 -1.45 -11.57
N VAL A 325 6.26 -1.55 -12.34
CA VAL A 325 6.20 -1.71 -13.80
C VAL A 325 5.48 -2.99 -14.20
N LEU A 326 5.83 -4.12 -13.56
CA LEU A 326 5.21 -5.42 -13.84
C LEU A 326 3.71 -5.42 -13.53
N ASP A 327 3.31 -4.80 -12.43
CA ASP A 327 1.91 -4.74 -12.03
C ASP A 327 1.10 -3.84 -12.97
N MET A 328 1.66 -2.70 -13.38
CA MET A 328 1.02 -1.84 -14.37
C MET A 328 0.85 -2.53 -15.73
N ILE A 329 1.82 -3.36 -16.17
CA ILE A 329 1.68 -4.18 -17.38
C ILE A 329 0.53 -5.19 -17.26
N ARG A 330 0.31 -5.76 -16.08
CA ARG A 330 -0.81 -6.69 -15.85
C ARG A 330 -2.17 -5.99 -15.99
N VAL A 331 -2.25 -4.71 -15.65
CA VAL A 331 -3.47 -3.90 -15.77
C VAL A 331 -3.66 -3.35 -17.19
N LEU A 332 -2.60 -2.86 -17.83
CA LEU A 332 -2.64 -2.14 -19.11
C LEU A 332 -2.43 -3.04 -20.33
N GLY A 333 -1.88 -4.23 -20.14
CA GLY A 333 -1.34 -5.08 -21.19
C GLY A 333 0.13 -4.80 -21.51
N PRO A 334 0.72 -5.57 -22.44
CA PRO A 334 2.13 -5.46 -22.84
C PRO A 334 2.52 -4.03 -23.23
N LEU A 335 3.73 -3.58 -22.92
CA LEU A 335 4.27 -2.31 -23.44
C LEU A 335 4.94 -2.52 -24.80
N GLU A 336 5.10 -1.44 -25.56
CA GLU A 336 5.75 -1.46 -26.85
C GLU A 336 6.91 -0.46 -26.91
N ALA A 337 8.09 -0.92 -27.37
CA ALA A 337 9.22 -0.07 -27.67
C ALA A 337 9.98 -0.62 -28.87
N PHE A 338 10.35 0.26 -29.81
CA PHE A 338 11.09 -0.08 -31.03
C PHE A 338 10.50 -1.23 -31.87
N GLY A 339 9.18 -1.42 -31.84
CA GLY A 339 8.48 -2.48 -32.56
C GLY A 339 8.47 -3.83 -31.84
N GLU A 340 9.02 -3.92 -30.62
CA GLU A 340 8.99 -5.09 -29.76
C GLU A 340 7.98 -4.93 -28.62
N LYS A 341 7.46 -6.07 -28.15
CA LYS A 341 6.49 -6.13 -27.04
C LYS A 341 7.15 -6.61 -25.76
N PHE A 342 6.94 -5.86 -24.69
CA PHE A 342 7.45 -6.12 -23.36
C PHE A 342 6.31 -6.58 -22.45
N THR A 343 6.40 -7.80 -21.92
CA THR A 343 5.36 -8.40 -21.09
C THR A 343 5.84 -8.68 -19.66
N ALA A 344 4.88 -8.89 -18.76
CA ALA A 344 5.14 -9.32 -17.38
C ALA A 344 5.15 -10.85 -17.22
N ASP A 345 5.05 -11.60 -18.34
CA ASP A 345 5.05 -13.06 -18.33
C ASP A 345 6.46 -13.59 -18.12
N ASN A 346 6.61 -14.71 -17.42
CA ASN A 346 7.92 -15.32 -17.24
C ASN A 346 8.36 -16.07 -18.49
N VAL A 347 9.64 -15.92 -18.84
CA VAL A 347 10.29 -16.69 -19.92
C VAL A 347 11.18 -17.79 -19.34
N GLU A 348 11.32 -18.90 -20.05
CA GLU A 348 12.03 -20.09 -19.56
C GLU A 348 13.55 -19.88 -19.48
N GLU A 349 14.10 -19.02 -20.33
CA GLU A 349 15.53 -18.73 -20.46
C GLU A 349 16.14 -18.21 -19.17
N CYS A 350 15.43 -17.33 -18.47
CA CYS A 350 15.88 -16.75 -17.20
C CYS A 350 15.01 -17.14 -16.01
N VAL A 351 13.84 -17.77 -16.21
CA VAL A 351 12.80 -17.98 -15.19
C VAL A 351 12.45 -16.63 -14.54
N CYS A 352 12.20 -15.63 -15.38
CA CYS A 352 11.99 -14.26 -14.98
C CYS A 352 11.07 -13.54 -15.97
N PRO A 353 10.49 -12.39 -15.58
CA PRO A 353 9.64 -11.61 -16.48
C PRO A 353 10.36 -11.24 -17.77
N GLN A 354 9.65 -11.38 -18.90
CA GLN A 354 10.15 -11.15 -20.25
C GLN A 354 10.74 -9.74 -20.40
N ILE A 355 10.07 -8.71 -19.86
CA ILE A 355 10.59 -7.34 -19.89
C ILE A 355 11.97 -7.20 -19.23
N ILE A 356 12.24 -7.92 -18.14
CA ILE A 356 13.55 -7.89 -17.47
C ILE A 356 14.59 -8.55 -18.39
N TYR A 357 14.28 -9.74 -18.92
CA TYR A 357 15.18 -10.45 -19.81
C TYR A 357 15.56 -9.62 -21.05
N GLU A 358 14.57 -9.03 -21.72
CA GLU A 358 14.81 -8.24 -22.93
C GLU A 358 15.61 -6.97 -22.63
N LEU A 359 15.26 -6.23 -21.57
CA LEU A 359 16.01 -5.03 -21.18
C LEU A 359 17.48 -5.33 -20.88
N GLU A 360 17.75 -6.46 -20.24
CA GLU A 360 19.11 -6.92 -19.98
C GLU A 360 19.83 -7.32 -21.27
N LEU A 361 19.16 -7.98 -22.23
CA LEU A 361 19.73 -8.23 -23.57
C LEU A 361 20.06 -6.92 -24.30
N PHE A 362 19.18 -5.93 -24.19
CA PHE A 362 19.41 -4.60 -24.76
C PHE A 362 20.64 -3.91 -24.13
N ALA A 363 20.86 -4.07 -22.83
CA ALA A 363 21.99 -3.49 -22.11
C ALA A 363 23.31 -4.25 -22.37
N ASP A 364 23.33 -5.58 -22.24
CA ASP A 364 24.54 -6.40 -22.20
C ASP A 364 25.11 -6.75 -23.59
N GLN A 365 24.30 -6.83 -24.65
CA GLN A 365 24.79 -7.32 -25.94
C GLN A 365 25.67 -6.27 -26.66
N PRO A 366 26.96 -6.52 -26.92
CA PRO A 366 27.77 -5.65 -27.77
C PRO A 366 27.26 -5.69 -29.22
N VAL A 367 27.21 -4.54 -29.90
CA VAL A 367 26.99 -4.51 -31.36
C VAL A 367 28.08 -3.68 -32.01
N ALA A 368 28.38 -3.97 -33.28
CA ALA A 368 29.52 -3.43 -34.02
C ALA A 368 29.31 -2.00 -34.60
N PHE A 369 28.21 -1.32 -34.29
CA PHE A 369 27.89 0.02 -34.80
C PHE A 369 27.52 1.00 -33.67
N GLU A 370 27.70 2.30 -33.90
CA GLU A 370 27.27 3.36 -32.97
C GLU A 370 25.77 3.27 -32.72
N LYS A 371 25.40 2.83 -31.52
CA LYS A 371 24.02 2.63 -31.05
C LYS A 371 23.39 3.96 -30.65
N GLY A 372 23.09 4.82 -31.62
CA GLY A 372 22.46 6.13 -31.38
C GLY A 372 21.08 6.08 -30.70
N ASN A 373 20.41 4.92 -30.64
CA ASN A 373 19.01 4.80 -30.20
C ASN A 373 18.71 3.84 -29.03
N ARG A 374 19.71 3.11 -28.48
CA ARG A 374 19.44 2.21 -27.31
C ARG A 374 19.27 2.98 -25.99
N LYS A 375 19.83 4.18 -25.87
CA LYS A 375 19.91 4.96 -24.61
C LYS A 375 18.58 5.55 -24.13
N GLY A 376 17.49 5.33 -24.87
CA GLY A 376 16.15 5.84 -24.54
C GLY A 376 15.08 4.78 -24.33
N ILE A 377 15.42 3.48 -24.32
CA ILE A 377 14.39 2.42 -24.28
C ILE A 377 13.47 2.54 -23.05
N ILE A 378 14.04 2.83 -21.88
CA ILE A 378 13.29 3.04 -20.65
C ILE A 378 12.34 4.23 -20.83
N GLY A 379 12.82 5.33 -21.43
CA GLY A 379 12.00 6.48 -21.78
C GLY A 379 10.83 6.17 -22.70
N VAL A 380 11.07 5.37 -23.75
CA VAL A 380 10.02 4.93 -24.69
C VAL A 380 8.98 4.07 -23.97
N LEU A 381 9.43 3.11 -23.15
CA LEU A 381 8.54 2.24 -22.38
C LEU A 381 7.69 3.02 -21.37
N MET A 382 8.28 4.04 -20.73
CA MET A 382 7.54 4.92 -19.83
C MET A 382 6.48 5.74 -20.58
N GLN A 383 6.85 6.32 -21.72
CA GLN A 383 5.91 7.09 -22.55
C GLN A 383 4.77 6.20 -23.04
N ASP A 384 5.05 4.96 -23.44
CA ASP A 384 4.03 3.98 -23.82
C ASP A 384 3.13 3.62 -22.62
N MET A 385 3.70 3.32 -21.46
CA MET A 385 2.93 3.05 -20.23
C MET A 385 2.00 4.21 -19.86
N MET A 386 2.49 5.45 -19.92
CA MET A 386 1.66 6.62 -19.66
C MET A 386 0.57 6.81 -20.71
N THR A 387 0.92 6.66 -21.98
CA THR A 387 -0.04 6.75 -23.08
C THR A 387 -1.15 5.72 -22.90
N LYS A 388 -0.82 4.48 -22.54
CA LYS A 388 -1.79 3.43 -22.24
C LYS A 388 -2.62 3.73 -21.00
N THR A 389 -2.01 4.28 -19.96
CA THR A 389 -2.71 4.70 -18.74
C THR A 389 -3.77 5.75 -19.06
N PHE A 390 -3.42 6.80 -19.80
CA PHE A 390 -4.35 7.87 -20.15
C PHE A 390 -5.33 7.50 -21.29
N ASN A 391 -5.01 6.51 -22.11
CA ASN A 391 -5.94 6.02 -23.12
C ASN A 391 -6.78 4.82 -22.64
N ALA A 392 -6.62 4.41 -21.37
CA ALA A 392 -7.32 3.28 -20.82
C ALA A 392 -8.86 3.51 -20.81
N PRO A 393 -9.66 2.47 -21.14
CA PRO A 393 -11.12 2.54 -21.02
C PRO A 393 -11.57 2.94 -19.61
N LYS A 394 -12.75 3.58 -19.51
CA LYS A 394 -13.35 4.00 -18.22
C LYS A 394 -13.37 2.85 -17.19
N SER A 395 -13.71 1.64 -17.62
CA SER A 395 -13.79 0.45 -16.78
C SER A 395 -12.45 -0.02 -16.20
N THR A 396 -11.31 0.43 -16.75
CA THR A 396 -9.97 0.06 -16.29
C THR A 396 -9.42 1.04 -15.24
N TRP A 397 -9.95 2.26 -15.16
CA TRP A 397 -9.48 3.30 -14.22
C TRP A 397 -9.47 2.87 -12.75
N PRO A 398 -10.51 2.20 -12.23
CA PRO A 398 -10.48 1.71 -10.86
C PRO A 398 -9.34 0.72 -10.59
N ASN A 399 -8.98 -0.11 -11.58
CA ASN A 399 -7.86 -1.05 -11.46
C ASN A 399 -6.51 -0.33 -11.49
N ILE A 400 -6.37 0.71 -12.32
CA ILE A 400 -5.16 1.56 -12.37
C ILE A 400 -4.96 2.27 -11.03
N ILE A 401 -6.01 2.94 -10.52
CA ILE A 401 -5.96 3.65 -9.24
C ILE A 401 -5.69 2.67 -8.10
N GLY A 402 -6.38 1.52 -8.09
CA GLY A 402 -6.14 0.44 -7.14
C GLY A 402 -4.68 0.00 -7.14
N GLN A 403 -4.11 -0.24 -8.32
CA GLN A 403 -2.72 -0.66 -8.46
C GLN A 403 -1.72 0.41 -7.98
N ILE A 404 -1.97 1.69 -8.25
CA ILE A 404 -1.13 2.79 -7.75
C ILE A 404 -1.17 2.82 -6.21
N ILE A 405 -2.36 2.72 -5.61
CA ILE A 405 -2.53 2.68 -4.15
C ILE A 405 -1.83 1.46 -3.57
N ASP A 406 -2.02 0.29 -4.16
CA ASP A 406 -1.36 -0.95 -3.73
C ASP A 406 0.15 -0.81 -3.80
N SER A 407 0.68 -0.16 -4.84
CA SER A 407 2.12 0.10 -5.01
C SER A 407 2.67 1.07 -3.95
N LEU A 408 1.91 2.11 -3.59
CA LEU A 408 2.26 3.03 -2.50
C LEU A 408 2.24 2.32 -1.14
N GLN A 409 1.28 1.42 -0.91
CA GLN A 409 1.17 0.63 0.30
C GLN A 409 2.32 -0.39 0.41
N SER A 410 2.61 -1.12 -0.67
CA SER A 410 3.66 -2.13 -0.76
C SER A 410 5.07 -1.55 -0.88
N LYS A 411 5.20 -0.22 -1.04
CA LYS A 411 6.47 0.51 -1.20
C LYS A 411 7.17 0.29 -2.56
N ASN A 412 6.43 -0.20 -3.54
CA ASN A 412 6.86 -0.25 -4.95
C ASN A 412 6.81 1.14 -5.62
N MET A 413 6.07 2.07 -5.00
CA MET A 413 6.07 3.50 -5.30
C MET A 413 6.32 4.28 -4.00
N LEU A 414 7.28 5.21 -4.01
CA LEU A 414 7.61 6.06 -2.86
C LEU A 414 7.58 7.54 -3.25
N LEU A 415 7.09 8.38 -2.33
CA LEU A 415 6.88 9.81 -2.55
C LEU A 415 7.82 10.66 -1.69
N TYR A 416 8.45 11.65 -2.31
CA TYR A 416 9.23 12.68 -1.66
C TYR A 416 8.82 14.04 -2.22
N PHE A 417 8.53 15.00 -1.35
CA PHE A 417 8.13 16.35 -1.72
C PHE A 417 9.02 17.38 -1.01
N ARG A 418 9.43 18.43 -1.73
CA ARG A 418 10.15 19.56 -1.13
C ARG A 418 9.24 20.43 -0.28
N ASP A 419 7.95 20.51 -0.63
CA ASP A 419 6.94 21.20 0.16
C ASP A 419 6.70 20.46 1.49
N PRO A 420 6.96 21.10 2.65
CA PRO A 420 6.85 20.42 3.95
C PRO A 420 5.44 19.97 4.31
N VAL A 421 4.41 20.62 3.76
CA VAL A 421 3.01 20.24 4.01
C VAL A 421 2.68 18.96 3.25
N SER A 422 3.02 18.91 1.97
CA SER A 422 2.87 17.74 1.10
C SER A 422 3.70 16.55 1.59
N GLN A 423 4.93 16.78 2.03
CA GLN A 423 5.80 15.74 2.58
C GLN A 423 5.19 15.13 3.84
N LYS A 424 4.76 15.95 4.80
CA LYS A 424 4.11 15.46 6.03
C LYS A 424 2.82 14.69 5.74
N ALA A 425 2.05 15.11 4.74
CA ALA A 425 0.85 14.41 4.33
C ALA A 425 1.17 13.00 3.79
N ALA A 426 2.20 12.86 2.94
CA ALA A 426 2.66 11.57 2.45
C ALA A 426 3.25 10.67 3.56
N GLU A 427 3.96 11.27 4.52
CA GLU A 427 4.50 10.57 5.69
C GLU A 427 3.40 10.01 6.59
N ARG A 428 2.31 10.77 6.78
CA ARG A 428 1.21 10.39 7.67
C ARG A 428 0.55 9.07 7.30
N ILE A 429 0.49 8.75 6.01
CA ILE A 429 -0.07 7.52 5.45
C ILE A 429 1.00 6.52 5.00
N ASN A 430 2.25 6.71 5.42
CA ASN A 430 3.35 5.82 5.10
C ASN A 430 3.69 5.73 3.60
N PHE A 431 3.43 6.75 2.78
CA PHE A 431 3.79 6.75 1.36
C PHE A 431 5.20 7.31 1.10
N ALA A 432 5.79 7.95 2.10
CA ALA A 432 7.13 8.54 2.03
C ALA A 432 8.26 7.65 2.56
N GLY A 433 8.01 6.35 2.81
CA GLY A 433 9.07 5.38 3.16
C GLY A 433 9.93 5.73 4.38
N ARG A 434 9.37 6.45 5.37
CA ARG A 434 10.07 6.83 6.60
C ARG A 434 10.26 5.63 7.51
N LEU A 435 11.36 5.62 8.26
CA LEU A 435 11.47 4.75 9.43
C LEU A 435 10.75 5.39 10.61
N TYR A 436 10.02 4.57 11.36
CA TYR A 436 9.27 5.03 12.52
C TYR A 436 10.17 5.06 13.75
N ASP A 437 10.11 6.17 14.47
CA ASP A 437 10.50 6.16 15.88
C ASP A 437 9.39 5.44 16.66
N TYR A 438 9.76 4.39 17.38
CA TYR A 438 8.80 3.53 18.07
C TYR A 438 9.24 3.32 19.52
N ASP A 439 8.36 3.68 20.45
CA ASP A 439 8.57 3.48 21.89
C ASP A 439 8.37 1.99 22.25
N GLY A 440 9.37 1.17 21.90
CA GLY A 440 9.38 -0.27 22.11
C GLY A 440 10.34 -1.04 21.19
N ASP A 441 10.14 -2.37 21.12
CA ASP A 441 10.93 -3.25 20.24
C ASP A 441 10.49 -3.10 18.78
N TYR A 442 11.36 -2.56 17.92
CA TYR A 442 11.17 -2.40 16.49
C TYR A 442 12.17 -3.28 15.72
N LEU A 443 11.65 -4.09 14.78
CA LEU A 443 12.47 -4.90 13.88
C LEU A 443 12.28 -4.40 12.46
N HIS A 444 13.35 -3.88 11.87
CA HIS A 444 13.44 -3.54 10.46
C HIS A 444 14.60 -4.31 9.83
N ILE A 445 14.30 -5.15 8.84
CA ILE A 445 15.29 -5.91 8.09
C ILE A 445 15.48 -5.21 6.76
N ASN A 446 16.72 -4.92 6.42
CA ASN A 446 17.07 -4.22 5.19
C ASN A 446 18.39 -4.74 4.63
N GLU A 447 18.52 -4.66 3.31
CA GLU A 447 19.61 -5.26 2.55
C GLU A 447 20.12 -4.33 1.46
N THR A 448 21.37 -4.56 1.08
CA THR A 448 21.99 -3.89 -0.06
C THR A 448 22.80 -4.90 -0.85
N ASN A 449 22.51 -5.01 -2.15
CA ASN A 449 23.27 -5.84 -3.08
C ASN A 449 24.24 -4.97 -3.89
N PHE A 450 25.52 -4.96 -3.51
CA PHE A 450 26.57 -4.27 -4.26
C PHE A 450 27.12 -5.06 -5.47
N ALA A 451 26.58 -6.24 -5.79
CA ALA A 451 26.97 -6.95 -7.00
C ALA A 451 26.19 -6.41 -8.22
N GLY A 452 26.85 -6.32 -9.38
CA GLY A 452 26.20 -5.84 -10.62
C GLY A 452 25.30 -6.87 -11.33
N ALA A 453 25.23 -8.10 -10.81
CA ALA A 453 24.33 -9.13 -11.30
C ALA A 453 22.97 -9.03 -10.63
N LYS A 454 21.93 -9.49 -11.32
CA LYS A 454 20.52 -9.35 -10.94
C LYS A 454 20.11 -10.45 -9.95
N SER A 455 21.00 -10.79 -9.03
CA SER A 455 20.88 -11.97 -8.17
C SER A 455 19.67 -11.93 -7.26
N ASN A 456 19.16 -10.75 -6.88
CA ASN A 456 17.94 -10.62 -6.08
C ASN A 456 16.70 -11.19 -6.80
N LEU A 457 16.76 -11.39 -8.11
CA LEU A 457 15.73 -12.09 -8.89
C LEU A 457 15.53 -13.54 -8.44
N TYR A 458 16.56 -14.17 -7.87
CA TYR A 458 16.55 -15.59 -7.52
C TYR A 458 16.78 -15.84 -6.03
N ILE A 459 16.79 -14.81 -5.18
CA ILE A 459 16.96 -14.99 -3.73
C ILE A 459 15.58 -15.17 -3.11
N GLU A 460 15.40 -16.28 -2.41
CA GLU A 460 14.24 -16.52 -1.53
C GLU A 460 14.65 -16.17 -0.09
N GLU A 461 13.90 -15.29 0.57
CA GLU A 461 14.10 -14.93 1.97
C GLU A 461 12.96 -15.45 2.84
N LYS A 462 13.29 -15.96 4.03
CA LYS A 462 12.31 -16.29 5.07
C LYS A 462 12.74 -15.78 6.43
N VAL A 463 11.95 -14.90 7.01
CA VAL A 463 12.14 -14.38 8.37
C VAL A 463 11.25 -15.14 9.34
N ARG A 464 11.85 -15.66 10.43
CA ARG A 464 11.14 -16.29 11.54
C ARG A 464 11.53 -15.62 12.85
N GLN A 465 10.54 -15.09 13.54
CA GLN A 465 10.70 -14.51 14.88
C GLN A 465 10.04 -15.42 15.92
N GLU A 466 10.81 -15.86 16.90
CA GLU A 466 10.33 -16.62 18.05
C GLU A 466 10.41 -15.76 19.30
N ILE A 467 9.28 -15.59 19.99
CA ILE A 467 9.19 -14.83 21.24
C ILE A 467 8.87 -15.82 22.37
N LYS A 468 9.72 -15.87 23.39
CA LYS A 468 9.54 -16.70 24.58
C LYS A 468 9.53 -15.82 25.82
N LYS A 469 8.56 -16.05 26.69
CA LYS A 469 8.49 -15.41 28.01
C LYS A 469 9.35 -16.19 29.00
N GLY A 470 10.30 -15.52 29.63
CA GLY A 470 11.16 -16.01 30.70
C GLY A 470 10.41 -16.20 32.01
N LYS A 471 11.08 -16.81 33.00
CA LYS A 471 10.50 -17.09 34.33
C LYS A 471 10.33 -15.84 35.21
N ASP A 472 11.02 -14.76 34.85
CA ASP A 472 11.11 -13.45 35.51
C ASP A 472 10.32 -12.37 34.76
N ASP A 473 9.34 -12.76 33.94
CA ASP A 473 8.60 -11.86 33.04
C ASP A 473 9.45 -11.27 31.88
N SER A 474 10.73 -11.65 31.76
CA SER A 474 11.58 -11.22 30.64
C SER A 474 11.08 -11.77 29.30
N ILE A 475 11.37 -11.06 28.21
CA ILE A 475 11.04 -11.51 26.85
C ILE A 475 12.34 -11.87 26.13
N VAL A 476 12.48 -13.12 25.73
CA VAL A 476 13.59 -13.60 24.90
C VAL A 476 13.11 -13.73 23.47
N LYS A 477 13.71 -12.96 22.57
CA LYS A 477 13.39 -12.94 21.14
C LYS A 477 14.54 -13.54 20.34
N LYS A 478 14.21 -14.46 19.43
CA LYS A 478 15.15 -15.01 18.44
C LYS A 478 14.63 -14.70 17.04
N VAL A 479 15.41 -13.97 16.26
CA VAL A 479 15.16 -13.72 14.83
C VAL A 479 16.10 -14.62 14.03
N THR A 480 15.52 -15.44 13.15
CA THR A 480 16.23 -16.27 12.17
C THR A 480 15.85 -15.75 10.79
N ILE A 481 16.84 -15.45 9.96
CA ILE A 481 16.64 -15.06 8.57
C ILE A 481 17.32 -16.12 7.71
N ASP A 482 16.53 -16.80 6.89
CA ASP A 482 16.97 -17.86 5.99
C ASP A 482 17.02 -17.30 4.57
N TYR A 483 18.21 -17.31 3.96
CA TYR A 483 18.40 -16.97 2.54
C TYR A 483 18.64 -18.24 1.74
N ARG A 484 17.91 -18.38 0.64
CA ARG A 484 18.07 -19.48 -0.30
C ARG A 484 18.28 -18.95 -1.71
N TYR A 485 19.29 -19.49 -2.37
CA TYR A 485 19.63 -19.18 -3.75
C TYR A 485 19.50 -20.46 -4.58
N PRO A 486 18.29 -20.81 -5.06
CA PRO A 486 17.98 -22.11 -5.64
C PRO A 486 18.43 -22.23 -7.10
N ARG A 487 18.73 -21.12 -7.79
CA ARG A 487 19.22 -21.12 -9.17
C ARG A 487 20.74 -21.26 -9.22
N ARG A 488 21.24 -22.02 -10.20
CA ARG A 488 22.67 -22.10 -10.50
C ARG A 488 23.18 -20.75 -11.00
N MET A 489 24.39 -20.38 -10.58
CA MET A 489 25.06 -19.15 -11.05
C MET A 489 25.33 -19.18 -12.55
N ASP A 490 25.15 -18.04 -13.20
CA ASP A 490 25.49 -17.82 -14.60
C ASP A 490 27.01 -17.66 -14.77
N ASN A 491 27.53 -17.94 -15.96
CA ASN A 491 28.92 -17.67 -16.30
C ASN A 491 29.12 -16.18 -16.61
N CYS A 492 29.51 -15.40 -15.61
CA CYS A 492 29.69 -13.96 -15.71
C CYS A 492 31.09 -13.53 -16.21
N ASN A 493 31.79 -14.37 -16.97
CA ASN A 493 33.09 -14.02 -17.55
C ASN A 493 32.94 -13.12 -18.79
N LEU A 494 33.94 -12.24 -19.02
CA LEU A 494 33.95 -11.24 -20.10
C LEU A 494 33.95 -11.84 -21.52
N GLU A 495 34.42 -13.08 -21.71
CA GLU A 495 34.54 -13.76 -23.02
C GLU A 495 33.33 -14.67 -23.36
N ARG A 496 32.15 -14.39 -22.80
CA ARG A 496 30.95 -15.22 -22.99
C ARG A 496 30.50 -15.27 -24.45
N ALA A 497 30.39 -16.49 -25.00
CA ALA A 497 29.97 -16.76 -26.39
C ALA A 497 28.45 -16.56 -26.62
N SER A 498 27.63 -16.63 -25.56
CA SER A 498 26.22 -16.24 -25.52
C SER A 498 25.70 -16.26 -24.06
N GLY A 499 24.72 -15.38 -23.73
CA GLY A 499 23.99 -15.40 -22.46
C GLY A 499 24.17 -14.18 -21.54
N LEU A 500 23.13 -13.87 -20.75
CA LEU A 500 23.13 -12.80 -19.74
C LEU A 500 23.77 -13.24 -18.41
N CYS A 501 24.33 -12.30 -17.65
CA CYS A 501 24.83 -12.52 -16.29
C CYS A 501 23.75 -12.03 -15.30
N LEU A 502 22.71 -12.85 -15.10
CA LEU A 502 21.62 -12.51 -14.19
C LEU A 502 21.87 -13.08 -12.79
N ALA A 503 22.34 -14.32 -12.69
CA ALA A 503 22.65 -14.99 -11.44
C ALA A 503 24.15 -14.93 -11.12
N GLY A 504 24.58 -13.87 -10.44
CA GLY A 504 25.96 -13.72 -9.97
C GLY A 504 26.25 -14.42 -8.64
N ILE A 505 27.52 -14.41 -8.24
CA ILE A 505 27.96 -14.98 -6.96
C ILE A 505 27.33 -14.20 -5.80
N TYR A 506 26.54 -14.88 -4.97
CA TYR A 506 25.99 -14.30 -3.75
C TYR A 506 26.95 -14.47 -2.56
N ARG A 507 27.43 -13.36 -1.99
CA ARG A 507 28.26 -13.34 -0.77
C ARG A 507 27.58 -12.49 0.30
N TRP A 508 27.12 -13.15 1.37
CA TRP A 508 26.48 -12.48 2.49
C TRP A 508 27.52 -11.94 3.48
N ASN A 509 27.43 -10.66 3.85
CA ASN A 509 28.27 -10.05 4.87
C ASN A 509 27.41 -9.32 5.90
N LEU A 510 27.43 -9.78 7.17
CA LEU A 510 26.82 -9.04 8.28
C LEU A 510 27.80 -7.97 8.79
N PRO A 511 27.41 -6.69 8.87
CA PRO A 511 28.12 -5.73 9.69
C PRO A 511 28.06 -6.20 11.16
N ARG A 512 29.15 -6.03 11.92
CA ARG A 512 29.10 -6.15 13.39
C ARG A 512 28.24 -4.99 13.90
N LEU A 513 26.98 -5.26 14.26
CA LEU A 513 26.15 -4.28 14.96
C LEU A 513 26.69 -4.06 16.37
N ASP A 514 26.78 -2.79 16.74
CA ASP A 514 27.27 -2.29 18.02
C ASP A 514 26.46 -2.92 19.18
N GLN A 515 27.16 -3.52 20.15
CA GLN A 515 26.60 -4.44 21.15
C GLN A 515 25.76 -3.78 22.26
N ASN A 516 25.31 -2.53 22.09
CA ASN A 516 24.74 -1.75 23.20
C ASN A 516 23.21 -1.70 23.28
N LEU A 517 22.48 -2.54 22.53
CA LEU A 517 21.03 -2.72 22.71
C LEU A 517 20.69 -4.21 22.81
N CYS A 518 20.44 -4.67 24.05
CA CYS A 518 19.86 -5.97 24.45
C CYS A 518 20.09 -7.15 23.49
N ALA A 519 21.21 -7.86 23.65
CA ALA A 519 21.49 -9.25 23.25
C ALA A 519 20.51 -9.92 22.23
N GLN A 520 20.41 -9.38 21.02
CA GLN A 520 19.79 -10.08 19.89
C GLN A 520 20.86 -10.95 19.21
N ARG A 521 20.85 -12.26 19.47
CA ARG A 521 21.69 -13.22 18.72
C ARG A 521 20.99 -13.57 17.41
N ILE A 522 21.27 -12.82 16.34
CA ILE A 522 20.85 -13.17 14.98
C ILE A 522 21.70 -14.37 14.53
N THR A 523 21.07 -15.53 14.36
CA THR A 523 21.69 -16.68 13.69
C THR A 523 21.14 -16.77 12.27
N ALA A 524 21.96 -16.45 11.28
CA ALA A 524 21.68 -16.71 9.87
C ALA A 524 22.33 -18.04 9.47
N ASN A 525 21.57 -18.96 8.89
CA ASN A 525 22.07 -20.25 8.41
C ASN A 525 22.06 -20.26 6.88
N GLN A 526 23.23 -20.37 6.24
CA GLN A 526 23.33 -20.57 4.80
C GLN A 526 23.29 -22.07 4.49
N SER A 527 22.34 -22.50 3.65
CA SER A 527 22.21 -23.89 3.21
C SER A 527 22.43 -23.96 1.69
N ASN A 528 23.67 -24.20 1.26
CA ASN A 528 23.97 -24.60 -0.11
C ASN A 528 23.82 -26.12 -0.24
N ARG A 529 22.68 -26.60 -0.75
CA ARG A 529 22.55 -28.00 -1.18
C ARG A 529 23.01 -28.13 -2.63
N ASN A 530 24.33 -28.16 -2.84
CA ASN A 530 24.91 -28.72 -4.07
C ASN A 530 25.40 -30.13 -3.74
N ARG A 531 24.68 -31.16 -4.20
CA ARG A 531 25.28 -32.46 -4.45
C ARG A 531 25.78 -32.46 -5.89
N SER A 532 27.03 -32.87 -6.02
CA SER A 532 27.86 -33.10 -7.22
C SER A 532 27.10 -33.45 -8.50
#